data_AF-A0A661C9E3-F1
#
_entry.id   AF-A0A661C9E3-F1
#
_cell.length_a   1.000
_cell.length_b   1.000
_cell.length_c   1.000
_cell.angle_alpha   90.00
_cell.angle_beta   90.00
_cell.angle_gamma   90.00
#
_symmetry.space_group_name_H-M   'P 1'
#
loop_
_entity.id
_entity.type
_entity.pdbx_description
1 polymer ?
#
loop_
_entity_poly.entity_id
_entity_poly.type
_entity_poly.pdbx_seq_one_letter_code
_entity_poly.pdbx_strand_id
1 'polypeptide(L)'
;MFELPSQPQFQPIIKILDDGIKLFLRCFTKVLPLALADVVLSAWFQVYVMANLAPPDSGILITVTKEFLIYIPLYMVAMLVLQTAIFYRIGTILTQSDRGNFDALLEGVKQLLPIFLATWLYTFLFGVGLIVIIPGVILAVSLRFFTPLILFDKATVFESLHRSHRLVWGNWWHTAIVLMIPLLISASVGILASTVVEQILVLSATFAQEQINLYMQITYLTVDKLLTPLFYAIMLVLYYDLKRRSKQPERFEKQLIA
;
A
#
# COMPACT_ATOMS: atom_id res chain seq x y z
N MET A 1 23.79 9.52 8.23
CA MET A 1 23.49 8.42 9.17
C MET A 1 22.01 8.53 9.52
N PHE A 2 21.17 7.56 9.14
CA PHE A 2 19.77 7.55 9.62
C PHE A 2 19.80 6.74 10.91
N GLU A 3 20.15 7.41 12.01
CA GLU A 3 20.07 6.79 13.33
C GLU A 3 18.63 6.87 13.77
N LEU A 4 17.98 5.71 13.85
CA LEU A 4 16.72 5.63 14.57
C LEU A 4 16.99 6.15 16.00
N PRO A 5 16.18 7.08 16.53
CA PRO A 5 16.48 7.74 17.80
C PRO A 5 16.77 6.72 18.91
N SER A 6 17.84 7.01 19.68
CA SER A 6 18.41 6.16 20.74
C SER A 6 17.58 6.17 22.03
N GLN A 7 16.67 7.12 22.20
CA GLN A 7 15.75 7.19 23.34
C GLN A 7 14.29 7.06 22.91
N PRO A 8 13.50 6.21 23.60
CA PRO A 8 12.09 6.00 23.31
C PRO A 8 11.23 7.09 23.95
N GLN A 9 11.11 8.23 23.26
CA GLN A 9 10.12 9.26 23.57
C GLN A 9 8.98 9.16 22.56
N PHE A 10 7.76 9.51 22.98
CA PHE A 10 6.60 9.60 22.08
C PHE A 10 6.98 10.47 20.88
N GLN A 11 7.14 9.83 19.72
CA GLN A 11 7.44 10.61 18.53
C GLN A 11 6.18 11.39 18.17
N PRO A 12 6.26 12.73 18.07
CA PRO A 12 5.13 13.49 17.59
C PRO A 12 4.83 13.05 16.15
N ILE A 13 3.55 13.06 15.77
CA ILE A 13 3.06 12.67 14.44
C ILE A 13 3.91 13.30 13.33
N ILE A 14 4.26 14.59 13.49
CA ILE A 14 5.10 15.35 12.57
C ILE A 14 6.47 14.70 12.35
N LYS A 15 7.10 14.14 13.39
CA LYS A 15 8.41 13.48 13.27
C LYS A 15 8.31 12.17 12.48
N ILE A 16 7.27 11.37 12.72
CA ILE A 16 7.05 10.13 11.96
C ILE A 16 6.82 10.44 10.47
N LEU A 17 6.06 11.50 10.19
CA LEU A 17 5.84 11.95 8.81
C LEU A 17 7.13 12.47 8.17
N ASP A 18 7.90 13.31 8.87
CA ASP A 18 9.18 13.83 8.37
C ASP A 18 10.18 12.70 8.09
N ASP A 19 10.33 11.75 9.01
CA ASP A 19 11.17 10.57 8.84
C ASP A 19 10.68 9.68 7.68
N GLY A 20 9.37 9.50 7.53
CA GLY A 20 8.76 8.76 6.43
C GLY A 20 8.95 9.44 5.08
N ILE A 21 8.82 10.76 4.99
CA ILE A 21 9.07 11.55 3.78
C ILE A 21 10.55 11.51 3.41
N LYS A 22 11.45 11.66 4.38
CA LYS A 22 12.91 11.52 4.17
C LYS A 22 13.26 10.13 3.65
N LEU A 23 12.65 9.08 4.22
CA LEU A 23 12.82 7.72 3.73
C LEU A 23 12.31 7.57 2.29
N PHE A 24 11.11 8.09 1.99
CA PHE A 24 10.55 8.11 0.64
C PHE A 24 11.50 8.77 -0.36
N LEU A 25 11.95 10.00 -0.10
CA LEU A 25 12.86 10.73 -1.00
C LEU A 25 14.18 9.97 -1.21
N ARG A 26 14.69 9.31 -0.17
CA ARG A 26 15.92 8.52 -0.23
C ARG A 26 15.75 7.24 -1.05
N CYS A 27 14.59 6.59 -0.98
CA CYS A 27 14.36 5.34 -1.69
C CYS A 27 13.71 5.52 -3.07
N PHE A 28 13.11 6.67 -3.37
CA PHE A 28 12.25 6.89 -4.54
C PHE A 28 12.94 6.47 -5.85
N THR A 29 14.15 6.98 -6.11
CA THR A 29 14.91 6.64 -7.32
C THR A 29 15.25 5.15 -7.42
N LYS A 30 15.44 4.48 -6.28
CA LYS A 30 15.73 3.04 -6.24
C LYS A 30 14.48 2.22 -6.55
N VAL A 31 13.32 2.59 -6.01
CA VAL A 31 12.06 1.86 -6.21
C VAL A 31 11.32 2.25 -7.49
N LEU A 32 11.72 3.35 -8.14
CA LEU A 32 11.10 3.87 -9.35
C LEU A 32 10.90 2.81 -10.46
N PRO A 33 11.85 1.92 -10.77
CA PRO A 33 11.61 0.89 -11.79
C PRO A 33 10.46 -0.07 -11.45
N LEU A 34 10.29 -0.41 -10.16
CA LEU A 34 9.18 -1.25 -9.71
C LEU A 34 7.85 -0.50 -9.73
N ALA A 35 7.86 0.78 -9.33
CA ALA A 35 6.68 1.64 -9.40
C ALA A 35 6.22 1.86 -10.86
N LEU A 36 7.16 2.08 -11.78
CA LEU A 36 6.87 2.20 -13.21
C LEU A 36 6.33 0.88 -13.78
N ALA A 37 6.85 -0.27 -13.36
CA ALA A 37 6.28 -1.56 -13.74
C ALA A 37 4.84 -1.72 -13.25
N ASP A 38 4.51 -1.26 -12.03
CA ASP A 38 3.14 -1.28 -11.50
C ASP A 38 2.22 -0.30 -12.23
N VAL A 39 2.72 0.87 -12.64
CA VAL A 39 2.01 1.82 -13.52
C VAL A 39 1.68 1.15 -14.86
N VAL A 40 2.67 0.56 -15.52
CA VAL A 40 2.47 -0.08 -16.84
C VAL A 40 1.49 -1.24 -16.73
N LEU A 41 1.64 -2.09 -15.71
CA LEU A 41 0.73 -3.21 -15.46
C LEU A 41 -0.71 -2.73 -15.23
N SER A 42 -0.88 -1.67 -14.42
CA SER A 42 -2.20 -1.11 -14.10
C SER A 42 -2.83 -0.38 -15.28
N ALA A 43 -2.04 0.36 -16.06
CA ALA A 43 -2.51 1.02 -17.28
C ALA A 43 -2.91 0.00 -18.36
N TRP A 44 -2.10 -1.06 -18.53
CA TRP A 44 -2.45 -2.18 -19.41
C TRP A 44 -3.77 -2.83 -18.99
N PHE A 45 -3.93 -3.15 -17.71
CA PHE A 45 -5.18 -3.73 -17.21
C PHE A 45 -6.37 -2.80 -17.42
N GLN A 46 -6.20 -1.50 -17.19
CA GLN A 46 -7.27 -0.52 -17.37
C GLN A 46 -7.71 -0.41 -18.84
N VAL A 47 -6.76 -0.28 -19.76
CA VAL A 47 -7.03 -0.09 -21.19
C VAL A 47 -7.55 -1.36 -21.86
N TYR A 48 -6.97 -2.51 -21.53
CA TYR A 48 -7.27 -3.76 -22.24
C TYR A 48 -8.35 -4.60 -21.56
N VAL A 49 -8.46 -4.58 -20.24
CA VAL A 49 -9.42 -5.43 -19.53
C VAL A 49 -10.64 -4.60 -19.13
N MET A 50 -10.46 -3.53 -18.36
CA MET A 50 -11.58 -2.76 -17.81
C MET A 50 -12.38 -2.01 -18.88
N ALA A 51 -11.72 -1.40 -19.87
CA ALA A 51 -12.42 -0.69 -20.95
C ALA A 51 -13.32 -1.61 -21.78
N ASN A 52 -12.96 -2.89 -21.92
CA ASN A 52 -13.75 -3.87 -22.69
C ASN A 52 -14.88 -4.50 -21.86
N LEU A 53 -14.80 -4.50 -20.52
CA LEU A 53 -15.81 -5.10 -19.64
C LEU A 53 -17.05 -4.21 -19.40
N ALA A 54 -17.08 -2.99 -19.94
CA ALA A 54 -18.22 -2.08 -19.83
C ALA A 54 -18.98 -1.85 -21.16
N PRO A 55 -19.31 -2.87 -21.98
CA PRO A 55 -20.09 -2.63 -23.18
C PRO A 55 -21.55 -2.30 -22.85
N PRO A 56 -22.20 -1.43 -23.66
CA PRO A 56 -23.58 -1.00 -23.44
C PRO A 56 -24.61 -2.12 -23.64
N ASP A 57 -24.24 -3.25 -24.24
CA ASP A 57 -25.12 -4.39 -24.50
C ASP A 57 -24.85 -5.56 -23.53
N SER A 58 -25.90 -5.95 -22.80
CA SER A 58 -25.94 -7.10 -21.87
C SER A 58 -25.62 -8.47 -22.50
N GLY A 59 -25.89 -8.67 -23.80
CA GLY A 59 -25.55 -9.91 -24.50
C GLY A 59 -24.06 -10.02 -24.81
N ILE A 60 -23.43 -8.89 -25.18
CA ILE A 60 -22.00 -8.77 -25.45
C ILE A 60 -21.20 -8.89 -24.14
N LEU A 61 -21.74 -8.37 -23.04
CA LEU A 61 -21.16 -8.46 -21.69
C LEU A 61 -20.76 -9.89 -21.31
N ILE A 62 -21.59 -10.91 -21.57
CA ILE A 62 -21.28 -12.30 -21.17
C ILE A 62 -20.08 -12.87 -21.95
N THR A 63 -20.03 -12.62 -23.27
CA THR A 63 -18.94 -13.12 -24.12
C THR A 63 -17.63 -12.45 -23.76
N VAL A 64 -17.63 -11.12 -23.66
CA VAL A 64 -16.44 -10.34 -23.31
C VAL A 64 -15.96 -10.68 -21.90
N THR A 65 -16.86 -10.85 -20.93
CA THR A 65 -16.49 -11.26 -19.57
C THR A 65 -15.75 -12.60 -19.56
N LYS A 66 -16.16 -13.59 -20.35
CA LYS A 66 -15.49 -14.89 -20.41
C LYS A 66 -14.09 -14.80 -21.00
N GLU A 67 -13.89 -13.99 -22.03
CA GLU A 67 -12.58 -13.79 -22.67
C GLU A 67 -11.60 -13.11 -21.72
N PHE A 68 -12.08 -12.15 -20.92
CA PHE A 68 -11.23 -11.38 -20.03
C PHE A 68 -11.04 -11.96 -18.63
N LEU A 69 -11.82 -12.99 -18.26
CA LEU A 69 -11.85 -13.56 -16.91
C LEU A 69 -10.48 -14.06 -16.44
N ILE A 70 -9.65 -14.60 -17.35
CA ILE A 70 -8.33 -15.14 -17.03
C ILE A 70 -7.30 -14.04 -16.70
N TYR A 71 -7.47 -12.81 -17.21
CA TYR A 71 -6.52 -11.72 -16.95
C TYR A 71 -6.69 -11.11 -15.56
N ILE A 72 -7.86 -11.22 -14.95
CA ILE A 72 -8.13 -10.71 -13.60
C ILE A 72 -7.23 -11.38 -12.55
N PRO A 73 -7.20 -12.71 -12.38
CA PRO A 73 -6.33 -13.35 -11.40
C PRO A 73 -4.84 -13.14 -11.74
N LEU A 74 -4.48 -13.11 -13.02
CA LEU A 74 -3.11 -12.83 -13.45
C LEU A 74 -2.66 -11.42 -13.02
N TYR A 75 -3.51 -10.41 -13.27
CA TYR A 75 -3.27 -9.04 -12.82
C TYR A 75 -3.16 -8.96 -11.29
N MET A 76 -4.08 -9.61 -10.57
CA MET A 76 -4.04 -9.63 -9.09
C MET A 76 -2.72 -10.20 -8.56
N VAL A 77 -2.25 -11.32 -9.13
CA VAL A 77 -0.98 -11.94 -8.72
C VAL A 77 0.19 -11.01 -9.04
N ALA A 78 0.27 -10.47 -10.25
CA ALA A 78 1.37 -9.60 -10.68
C ALA A 78 1.42 -8.30 -9.85
N MET A 79 0.26 -7.69 -9.60
CA MET A 79 0.11 -6.51 -8.75
C MET A 79 0.57 -6.81 -7.32
N LEU A 80 0.16 -7.96 -6.75
CA LEU A 80 0.54 -8.32 -5.39
C LEU A 80 2.05 -8.54 -5.24
N VAL A 81 2.69 -9.17 -6.23
CA VAL A 81 4.15 -9.34 -6.27
C VAL A 81 4.84 -7.97 -6.32
N LEU A 82 4.42 -7.07 -7.21
CA LEU A 82 5.01 -5.75 -7.35
C LEU A 82 4.87 -4.91 -6.08
N GLN A 83 3.67 -4.88 -5.48
CA GLN A 83 3.45 -4.15 -4.23
C GLN A 83 4.29 -4.71 -3.08
N THR A 84 4.38 -6.03 -2.97
CA THR A 84 5.21 -6.70 -1.96
C THR A 84 6.69 -6.38 -2.19
N ALA A 85 7.15 -6.39 -3.44
CA ALA A 85 8.53 -6.05 -3.80
C ALA A 85 8.88 -4.59 -3.47
N ILE A 86 8.00 -3.63 -3.81
CA ILE A 86 8.19 -2.22 -3.47
C ILE A 86 8.28 -2.07 -1.95
N PHE A 87 7.33 -2.65 -1.20
CA PHE A 87 7.30 -2.59 0.26
C PHE A 87 8.58 -3.19 0.88
N TYR A 88 8.95 -4.40 0.45
CA TYR A 88 10.16 -5.09 0.90
C TYR A 88 11.41 -4.25 0.62
N ARG A 89 11.53 -3.69 -0.60
CA ARG A 89 12.70 -2.89 -0.97
C ARG A 89 12.85 -1.65 -0.09
N ILE A 90 11.78 -0.94 0.20
CA ILE A 90 11.81 0.22 1.12
C ILE A 90 12.26 -0.23 2.52
N GLY A 91 11.74 -1.35 3.01
CA GLY A 91 12.15 -1.90 4.31
C GLY A 91 13.63 -2.29 4.36
N THR A 92 14.16 -2.93 3.32
CA THR A 92 15.60 -3.26 3.25
C THR A 92 16.50 -2.02 3.14
N ILE A 93 16.04 -0.95 2.49
CA ILE A 93 16.77 0.34 2.46
C ILE A 93 16.78 0.96 3.86
N LEU A 94 15.67 0.89 4.59
CA LEU A 94 15.56 1.37 5.97
C LEU A 94 16.50 0.60 6.91
N THR A 95 16.61 -0.73 6.75
CA THR A 95 17.51 -1.59 7.55
C THR A 95 18.94 -1.70 7.01
N GLN A 96 19.28 -0.96 5.94
CA GLN A 96 20.59 -0.97 5.28
C GLN A 96 21.01 -2.34 4.72
N SER A 97 20.05 -3.17 4.36
CA SER A 97 20.23 -4.50 3.77
C SER A 97 19.68 -4.60 2.34
N ASP A 98 19.66 -3.48 1.59
CA ASP A 98 19.16 -3.38 0.21
C ASP A 98 19.99 -4.26 -0.73
N ARG A 99 19.33 -5.17 -1.45
CA ARG A 99 19.94 -6.07 -2.42
C ARG A 99 19.50 -5.83 -3.87
N GLY A 100 18.74 -4.77 -4.12
CA GLY A 100 18.30 -4.40 -5.48
C GLY A 100 16.88 -4.84 -5.83
N ASN A 101 16.46 -4.52 -7.06
CA ASN A 101 15.09 -4.77 -7.55
C ASN A 101 14.79 -6.26 -7.75
N PHE A 102 15.74 -7.01 -8.28
CA PHE A 102 15.53 -8.43 -8.59
C PHE A 102 15.27 -9.24 -7.32
N ASP A 103 16.08 -9.02 -6.28
CA ASP A 103 15.89 -9.66 -4.98
C ASP A 103 14.56 -9.27 -4.34
N ALA A 104 14.12 -8.01 -4.52
CA ALA A 104 12.82 -7.57 -4.04
C ALA A 104 11.66 -8.25 -4.78
N LEU A 105 11.75 -8.42 -6.10
CA LEU A 105 10.77 -9.18 -6.88
C LEU A 105 10.75 -10.65 -6.47
N LEU A 106 11.92 -11.25 -6.29
CA LEU A 106 12.04 -12.63 -5.84
C LEU A 106 11.40 -12.81 -4.46
N GLU A 107 11.60 -11.87 -3.54
CA GLU A 107 10.93 -11.91 -2.24
C GLU A 107 9.41 -11.74 -2.38
N GLY A 108 8.95 -10.85 -3.26
CA GLY A 108 7.54 -10.71 -3.60
C GLY A 108 6.90 -12.01 -4.10
N VAL A 109 7.62 -12.79 -4.92
CA VAL A 109 7.17 -14.11 -5.38
C VAL A 109 7.20 -15.14 -4.25
N LYS A 110 8.27 -15.19 -3.44
CA LYS A 110 8.39 -16.13 -2.31
C LYS A 110 7.30 -15.96 -1.27
N GLN A 111 6.93 -14.70 -1.01
CA GLN A 111 5.94 -14.33 0.00
C GLN A 111 4.54 -14.21 -0.58
N LEU A 112 4.34 -14.57 -1.86
CA LEU A 112 3.06 -14.42 -2.55
C LEU A 112 1.93 -15.12 -1.80
N LEU A 113 2.11 -16.39 -1.42
CA LEU A 113 1.05 -17.17 -0.80
C LEU A 113 0.68 -16.64 0.61
N PRO A 114 1.64 -16.41 1.54
CA PRO A 114 1.31 -15.80 2.83
C PRO A 114 0.65 -14.43 2.71
N ILE A 115 1.18 -13.54 1.86
CA ILE A 115 0.64 -12.19 1.66
C ILE A 115 -0.75 -12.25 1.01
N PHE A 116 -0.97 -13.15 0.04
CA PHE A 116 -2.26 -13.35 -0.62
C PHE A 116 -3.32 -13.79 0.39
N LEU A 117 -3.04 -14.83 1.18
CA LEU A 117 -3.97 -15.32 2.20
C LEU A 117 -4.24 -14.27 3.28
N ALA A 118 -3.21 -13.54 3.73
CA ALA A 118 -3.37 -12.45 4.69
C ALA A 118 -4.19 -11.29 4.13
N THR A 119 -3.98 -10.93 2.85
CA THR A 119 -4.76 -9.90 2.17
C THR A 119 -6.22 -10.29 2.05
N TRP A 120 -6.52 -11.54 1.66
CA TRP A 120 -7.89 -12.03 1.59
C TRP A 120 -8.58 -12.03 2.95
N LEU A 121 -7.90 -12.53 3.98
CA LEU A 121 -8.43 -12.53 5.34
C LEU A 121 -8.63 -11.11 5.87
N TYR A 122 -7.69 -10.20 5.61
CA TYR A 122 -7.82 -8.77 5.90
C TYR A 122 -9.05 -8.17 5.21
N THR A 123 -9.21 -8.36 3.90
CA THR A 123 -10.34 -7.83 3.13
C THR A 123 -11.67 -8.40 3.60
N PHE A 124 -11.72 -9.69 3.95
CA PHE A 124 -12.92 -10.30 4.52
C PHE A 124 -13.29 -9.69 5.88
N LEU A 125 -12.32 -9.59 6.80
CA LEU A 125 -12.55 -9.00 8.13
C LEU A 125 -12.93 -7.53 8.05
N PHE A 126 -12.30 -6.78 7.14
CA PHE A 126 -12.65 -5.40 6.84
C PHE A 126 -14.07 -5.28 6.28
N GLY A 127 -14.44 -6.13 5.30
CA GLY A 127 -15.76 -6.14 4.69
C GLY A 127 -16.88 -6.46 5.68
N VAL A 128 -16.68 -7.45 6.55
CA VAL A 128 -17.61 -7.74 7.66
C VAL A 128 -17.65 -6.56 8.64
N GLY A 129 -16.51 -5.97 8.93
CA GLY A 129 -16.41 -4.78 9.78
C GLY A 129 -17.22 -3.61 9.25
N LEU A 130 -17.25 -3.39 7.92
CA LEU A 130 -18.00 -2.29 7.31
C LEU A 130 -19.53 -2.39 7.44
N ILE A 131 -20.09 -3.54 7.85
CA ILE A 131 -21.50 -3.64 8.26
C ILE A 131 -21.79 -2.63 9.39
N VAL A 132 -20.79 -2.35 10.22
CA VAL A 132 -20.81 -1.27 11.22
C VAL A 132 -19.61 -0.37 10.98
N ILE A 133 -19.84 0.80 10.35
CA ILE A 133 -18.78 1.70 9.85
C ILE A 133 -17.63 1.90 10.85
N ILE A 134 -17.93 2.19 12.12
CA ILE A 134 -16.92 2.46 13.16
C ILE A 134 -16.02 1.24 13.42
N PRO A 135 -16.56 0.05 13.79
CA PRO A 135 -15.78 -1.19 13.85
C PRO A 135 -14.98 -1.50 12.58
N GLY A 136 -15.55 -1.28 11.40
CA GLY A 136 -14.86 -1.50 10.12
C GLY A 136 -13.58 -0.68 9.98
N VAL A 137 -13.64 0.62 10.30
CA VAL A 137 -12.46 1.50 10.25
C VAL A 137 -11.41 1.10 11.30
N ILE A 138 -11.83 0.76 12.52
CA ILE A 138 -10.91 0.31 13.58
C ILE A 138 -10.18 -0.98 13.15
N LEU A 139 -10.90 -1.94 12.55
CA LEU A 139 -10.31 -3.17 12.01
C LEU A 139 -9.34 -2.87 10.87
N ALA A 140 -9.70 -2.00 9.93
CA ALA A 140 -8.86 -1.62 8.79
C ALA A 140 -7.49 -1.09 9.23
N VAL A 141 -7.48 -0.20 10.23
CA VAL A 141 -6.26 0.40 10.77
C VAL A 141 -5.49 -0.61 11.62
N SER A 142 -6.18 -1.33 12.51
CA SER A 142 -5.51 -2.24 13.45
C SER A 142 -4.82 -3.42 12.77
N LEU A 143 -5.34 -3.88 11.63
CA LEU A 143 -4.77 -5.01 10.90
C LEU A 143 -3.76 -4.59 9.84
N ARG A 144 -3.54 -3.30 9.60
CA ARG A 144 -2.74 -2.82 8.45
C ARG A 144 -1.29 -3.32 8.44
N PHE A 145 -0.70 -3.65 9.59
CA PHE A 145 0.71 -4.05 9.72
C PHE A 145 0.96 -5.55 9.50
N PHE A 146 0.01 -6.31 8.96
CA PHE A 146 0.24 -7.72 8.62
C PHE A 146 1.41 -7.90 7.64
N THR A 147 1.54 -7.02 6.63
CA THR A 147 2.60 -7.07 5.61
C THR A 147 4.01 -7.00 6.21
N PRO A 148 4.40 -5.97 6.99
CA PRO A 148 5.73 -5.93 7.59
C PRO A 148 5.97 -7.07 8.60
N LEU A 149 4.93 -7.58 9.27
CA LEU A 149 5.06 -8.73 10.17
C LEU A 149 5.38 -10.02 9.41
N ILE A 150 4.76 -10.24 8.24
CA ILE A 150 5.08 -11.40 7.38
C ILE A 150 6.50 -11.24 6.81
N LEU A 151 6.81 -10.08 6.24
CA LEU A 151 8.06 -9.88 5.51
C LEU A 151 9.30 -9.80 6.41
N PHE A 152 9.22 -9.11 7.55
CA PHE A 152 10.40 -8.83 8.39
C PHE A 152 10.42 -9.64 9.68
N ASP A 153 9.27 -10.04 10.19
CA ASP A 153 9.15 -10.82 11.43
C ASP A 153 8.83 -12.30 11.17
N LYS A 154 8.68 -12.70 9.91
CA LYS A 154 8.35 -14.08 9.49
C LYS A 154 7.11 -14.64 10.18
N ALA A 155 6.16 -13.76 10.53
CA ALA A 155 4.90 -14.17 11.15
C ALA A 155 4.06 -14.98 10.16
N THR A 156 3.34 -15.98 10.65
CA THR A 156 2.33 -16.68 9.85
C THR A 156 1.13 -15.78 9.56
N VAL A 157 0.25 -16.18 8.64
CA VAL A 157 -0.93 -15.39 8.22
C VAL A 157 -1.77 -14.94 9.43
N PHE A 158 -2.22 -15.86 10.27
CA PHE A 158 -3.04 -15.53 11.44
C PHE A 158 -2.26 -14.77 12.51
N GLU A 159 -1.00 -15.16 12.75
CA GLU A 159 -0.14 -14.50 13.72
C GLU A 159 0.11 -13.03 13.34
N SER A 160 0.29 -12.75 12.05
CA SER A 160 0.54 -11.40 11.53
C SER A 160 -0.65 -10.46 11.79
N LEU A 161 -1.88 -10.92 11.62
CA LEU A 161 -3.08 -10.13 11.86
C LEU A 161 -3.29 -9.90 13.37
N HIS A 162 -3.17 -10.95 14.17
CA HIS A 162 -3.31 -10.84 15.63
C HIS A 162 -2.23 -9.93 16.23
N ARG A 163 -0.98 -10.07 15.80
CA ARG A 163 0.13 -9.21 16.24
C ARG A 163 -0.04 -7.78 15.73
N SER A 164 -0.55 -7.57 14.52
CA SER A 164 -0.86 -6.22 14.01
C SER A 164 -1.89 -5.54 14.91
N HIS A 165 -2.98 -6.24 15.26
CA HIS A 165 -4.01 -5.69 16.13
C HIS A 165 -3.44 -5.29 17.49
N ARG A 166 -2.69 -6.20 18.14
CA ARG A 166 -2.02 -5.91 19.43
C ARG A 166 -1.04 -4.74 19.34
N LEU A 167 -0.37 -4.57 18.21
CA LEU A 167 0.61 -3.49 17.99
C LEU A 167 -0.06 -2.12 17.92
N VAL A 168 -1.26 -2.04 17.34
CA VAL A 168 -2.02 -0.79 17.16
C VAL A 168 -2.91 -0.51 18.36
N TRP A 169 -3.34 -1.54 19.09
CA TRP A 169 -4.21 -1.38 20.25
C TRP A 169 -3.60 -0.45 21.30
N GLY A 170 -4.40 0.49 21.80
CA GLY A 170 -3.94 1.57 22.68
C GLY A 170 -3.33 2.80 21.98
N ASN A 171 -2.95 2.70 20.70
CA ASN A 171 -2.41 3.82 19.90
C ASN A 171 -3.21 4.06 18.60
N TRP A 172 -4.41 3.49 18.48
CA TRP A 172 -5.14 3.41 17.21
C TRP A 172 -5.43 4.77 16.57
N TRP A 173 -5.77 5.80 17.35
CA TRP A 173 -5.99 7.16 16.85
C TRP A 173 -4.72 7.74 16.22
N HIS A 174 -3.58 7.59 16.91
CA HIS A 174 -2.29 8.03 16.40
C HIS A 174 -1.96 7.31 15.09
N THR A 175 -2.13 5.99 15.06
CA THR A 175 -1.89 5.17 13.88
C THR A 175 -2.79 5.58 12.71
N ALA A 176 -4.10 5.78 12.97
CA ALA A 176 -5.07 6.19 11.97
C ALA A 176 -4.69 7.53 11.33
N ILE A 177 -4.35 8.55 12.14
CA ILE A 177 -3.97 9.87 11.64
C ILE A 177 -2.70 9.79 10.79
N VAL A 178 -1.67 9.09 11.26
CA VAL A 178 -0.40 8.97 10.53
C VAL A 178 -0.59 8.26 9.19
N LEU A 179 -1.40 7.19 9.14
CA LEU A 179 -1.66 6.45 7.89
C LEU A 179 -2.61 7.19 6.94
N MET A 180 -3.51 8.03 7.46
CA MET A 180 -4.46 8.79 6.66
C MET A 180 -3.78 9.91 5.85
N ILE A 181 -2.73 10.53 6.39
CA ILE A 181 -2.02 11.64 5.73
C ILE A 181 -1.47 11.28 4.34
N PRO A 182 -0.67 10.21 4.15
CA PRO A 182 -0.20 9.82 2.82
C PRO A 182 -1.34 9.45 1.86
N LEU A 183 -2.44 8.89 2.38
CA LEU A 183 -3.62 8.58 1.55
C LEU A 183 -4.28 9.86 1.04
N LEU A 184 -4.47 10.85 1.91
CA LEU A 184 -5.01 12.16 1.54
C LEU A 184 -4.11 12.90 0.55
N ILE A 185 -2.79 12.86 0.75
CA ILE A 185 -1.82 13.44 -0.20
C ILE A 185 -1.97 12.76 -1.56
N SER A 186 -1.95 11.43 -1.61
CA SER A 186 -2.02 10.68 -2.87
C SER A 186 -3.33 10.91 -3.61
N ALA A 187 -4.46 10.85 -2.90
CA ALA A 187 -5.77 11.13 -3.46
C ALA A 187 -5.89 12.58 -3.97
N SER A 188 -5.42 13.56 -3.19
CA SER A 188 -5.49 14.98 -3.58
C SER A 188 -4.65 15.27 -4.82
N VAL A 189 -3.41 14.80 -4.86
CA VAL A 189 -2.51 14.99 -6.02
C VAL A 189 -3.07 14.24 -7.24
N GLY A 190 -3.61 13.03 -7.06
CA GLY A 190 -4.25 12.26 -8.13
C GLY A 190 -5.46 12.98 -8.72
N ILE A 191 -6.37 13.47 -7.89
CA ILE A 191 -7.55 14.24 -8.33
C ILE A 191 -7.10 15.50 -9.07
N LEU A 192 -6.20 16.30 -8.49
CA LEU A 192 -5.70 17.53 -9.12
C LEU A 192 -5.02 17.26 -10.47
N ALA A 193 -4.21 16.21 -10.57
CA ALA A 193 -3.58 15.84 -11.84
C ALA A 193 -4.62 15.44 -12.89
N SER A 194 -5.61 14.63 -12.50
CA SER A 194 -6.67 14.18 -13.40
C SER A 194 -7.57 15.33 -13.89
N THR A 195 -7.90 16.30 -13.03
CA THR A 195 -8.70 17.47 -13.42
C THR A 195 -7.94 18.41 -14.33
N VAL A 196 -6.63 18.58 -14.13
CA VAL A 196 -5.78 19.35 -15.06
C VAL A 196 -5.78 18.71 -16.45
N VAL A 197 -5.65 17.38 -16.53
CA VAL A 197 -5.69 16.64 -17.80
C VAL A 197 -7.06 16.78 -18.47
N GLU A 198 -8.15 16.63 -17.71
CA GLU A 198 -9.52 16.82 -18.21
C GLU A 198 -9.69 18.18 -18.88
N GLN A 199 -9.30 19.26 -18.19
CA GLN A 199 -9.44 20.63 -18.72
C GLN A 199 -8.64 20.85 -20.00
N ILE A 200 -7.41 20.34 -20.08
CA ILE A 200 -6.58 20.44 -21.29
C ILE A 200 -7.27 19.72 -22.47
N LEU A 201 -7.80 18.52 -22.25
CA LEU A 201 -8.43 17.72 -23.30
C LEU A 201 -9.77 18.30 -23.74
N VAL A 202 -10.60 18.80 -22.82
CA VAL A 202 -11.87 19.46 -23.15
C VAL A 202 -11.62 20.71 -24.01
N LEU A 203 -10.64 21.55 -23.63
CA LEU A 203 -10.29 22.75 -24.39
C LEU A 203 -9.75 22.46 -25.78
N SER A 204 -9.16 21.28 -25.99
CA SER A 204 -8.67 20.87 -27.32
C SER A 204 -9.77 20.54 -28.33
N ALA A 205 -11.02 20.34 -27.87
CA ALA A 205 -12.19 19.94 -28.67
C ALA A 205 -11.96 18.74 -29.63
N THR A 206 -10.93 17.92 -29.37
CA THR A 206 -10.47 16.87 -30.28
C THR A 206 -10.90 15.47 -29.83
N PHE A 207 -11.08 15.27 -28.52
CA PHE A 207 -11.32 13.96 -27.93
C PHE A 207 -12.79 13.75 -27.59
N ALA A 208 -13.26 12.51 -27.78
CA ALA A 208 -14.56 12.10 -27.30
C ALA A 208 -14.57 12.00 -25.76
N GLN A 209 -15.74 12.13 -25.13
CA GLN A 209 -15.88 12.07 -23.66
C GLN A 209 -15.33 10.76 -23.07
N GLU A 210 -15.51 9.64 -23.78
CA GLU A 210 -14.99 8.33 -23.34
C GLU A 210 -13.45 8.31 -23.28
N GLN A 211 -12.78 8.94 -24.25
CA GLN A 211 -11.32 9.05 -24.27
C GLN A 211 -10.83 9.95 -23.14
N ILE A 212 -11.51 11.07 -22.89
CA ILE A 212 -11.21 11.99 -21.78
C ILE A 212 -11.28 11.24 -20.44
N ASN A 213 -12.35 10.47 -20.21
CA ASN A 213 -12.52 9.67 -19.01
C ASN A 213 -11.40 8.62 -18.85
N LEU A 214 -11.00 7.95 -19.93
CA LEU A 214 -9.90 6.98 -19.92
C LEU A 214 -8.57 7.66 -19.55
N TYR A 215 -8.25 8.81 -20.15
CA TYR A 215 -7.03 9.55 -19.83
C TYR A 215 -7.01 10.00 -18.36
N MET A 216 -8.13 10.52 -17.84
CA MET A 216 -8.25 10.88 -16.42
C MET A 216 -7.97 9.70 -15.49
N GLN A 217 -8.54 8.52 -15.78
CA GLN A 217 -8.33 7.30 -14.98
C GLN A 217 -6.86 6.86 -15.01
N ILE A 218 -6.23 6.85 -16.20
CA ILE A 218 -4.82 6.49 -16.35
C ILE A 218 -3.93 7.51 -15.60
N THR A 219 -4.23 8.80 -15.67
CA THR A 219 -3.51 9.84 -14.94
C THR A 219 -3.63 9.63 -13.43
N TYR A 220 -4.85 9.43 -12.91
CA TYR A 220 -5.07 9.18 -11.49
C TYR A 220 -4.31 7.93 -11.01
N LEU A 221 -4.45 6.81 -11.73
CA LEU A 221 -3.74 5.57 -11.42
C LEU A 221 -2.22 5.75 -11.44
N THR A 222 -1.70 6.48 -12.42
CA THR A 222 -0.26 6.74 -12.54
C THR A 222 0.26 7.49 -11.31
N VAL A 223 -0.43 8.54 -10.90
CA VAL A 223 -0.06 9.31 -9.71
C VAL A 223 -0.15 8.45 -8.44
N ASP A 224 -1.23 7.69 -8.27
CA ASP A 224 -1.43 6.78 -7.13
C ASP A 224 -0.28 5.76 -6.99
N LYS A 225 0.08 5.09 -8.09
CA LYS A 225 1.18 4.10 -8.09
C LYS A 225 2.54 4.75 -7.82
N LEU A 226 2.80 5.93 -8.36
CA LEU A 226 4.05 6.67 -8.12
C LEU A 226 4.17 7.18 -6.67
N LEU A 227 3.04 7.46 -6.01
CA LEU A 227 3.01 7.89 -4.60
C LEU A 227 2.86 6.73 -3.61
N THR A 228 2.54 5.52 -4.06
CA THR A 228 2.47 4.32 -3.20
C THR A 228 3.73 4.11 -2.31
N PRO A 229 4.98 4.32 -2.79
CA PRO A 229 6.16 4.25 -1.93
C PRO A 229 6.16 5.22 -0.74
N LEU A 230 5.49 6.38 -0.84
CA LEU A 230 5.34 7.33 0.27
C LEU A 230 4.52 6.71 1.39
N PHE A 231 3.40 6.08 1.04
CA PHE A 231 2.55 5.37 2.00
C PHE A 231 3.34 4.26 2.72
N TYR A 232 4.11 3.46 1.97
CA TYR A 232 4.93 2.39 2.55
C TYR A 232 6.06 2.88 3.43
N ALA A 233 6.73 3.98 3.06
CA ALA A 233 7.79 4.56 3.87
C ALA A 233 7.25 5.04 5.23
N ILE A 234 6.15 5.79 5.24
CA ILE A 234 5.50 6.26 6.48
C ILE A 234 5.00 5.07 7.31
N MET A 235 4.37 4.09 6.66
CA MET A 235 3.89 2.87 7.32
C MET A 235 5.04 2.10 7.99
N LEU A 236 6.21 1.99 7.35
CA LEU A 236 7.37 1.29 7.93
C LEU A 236 7.97 2.05 9.11
N VAL A 237 8.10 3.37 9.04
CA VAL A 237 8.57 4.17 10.18
C VAL A 237 7.61 4.02 11.37
N LEU A 238 6.31 4.13 11.13
CA LEU A 238 5.29 3.93 12.15
C LEU A 238 5.31 2.51 12.72
N TYR A 239 5.49 1.49 11.89
CA TYR A 239 5.62 0.10 12.31
C TYR A 239 6.77 -0.09 13.31
N TYR A 240 7.97 0.41 12.98
CA TYR A 240 9.13 0.29 13.85
C TYR A 240 8.98 1.12 15.13
N ASP A 241 8.31 2.27 15.07
CA ASP A 241 8.00 3.08 16.25
C ASP A 241 7.04 2.34 17.20
N LEU A 242 5.90 1.84 16.71
CA LEU A 242 4.96 1.05 17.51
C LEU A 242 5.62 -0.22 18.08
N LYS A 243 6.46 -0.90 17.30
CA LYS A 243 7.17 -2.11 17.74
C LYS A 243 8.11 -1.82 18.90
N ARG A 244 8.79 -0.67 18.89
CA ARG A 244 9.64 -0.23 20.01
C ARG A 244 8.81 0.04 21.27
N ARG A 245 7.64 0.68 21.14
CA ARG A 245 6.72 0.93 22.26
C ARG A 245 6.22 -0.36 22.89
N SER A 246 5.80 -1.34 22.07
CA SER A 246 5.26 -2.62 22.56
C SER A 246 6.26 -3.47 23.37
N LYS A 247 7.56 -3.31 23.14
CA LYS A 247 8.63 -4.06 23.83
C LYS A 247 9.09 -3.41 25.14
N GLN A 248 8.70 -2.16 25.42
CA GLN A 248 9.11 -1.48 26.65
C GLN A 248 8.56 -2.10 27.94
N PRO A 249 7.26 -2.46 28.05
CA PRO A 249 6.70 -3.03 29.28
C PRO A 249 7.41 -4.33 29.68
N GLU A 250 7.67 -5.21 28.72
CA GLU A 250 8.34 -6.50 28.96
C GLU A 250 9.78 -6.35 29.46
N ARG A 251 10.49 -5.26 29.09
CA ARG A 251 11.88 -5.02 29.54
C ARG A 251 11.94 -4.48 30.97
N PHE A 252 11.00 -3.60 31.33
CA PHE A 252 10.91 -3.07 32.70
C PHE A 252 10.51 -4.15 33.71
N GLU A 253 9.55 -5.02 33.38
CA GLU A 253 9.19 -6.16 34.25
C GLU A 253 10.37 -7.11 34.48
N LYS A 254 11.12 -7.46 33.42
CA LYS A 254 12.31 -8.31 33.55
C LYS A 254 13.43 -7.69 34.39
N GLN A 255 13.52 -6.36 34.45
CA GLN A 255 14.51 -5.65 35.28
C GLN A 255 14.08 -5.53 36.75
N LEU A 256 12.78 -5.63 37.05
CA LEU A 256 12.27 -5.60 38.42
C LEU A 256 12.30 -6.98 39.11
N ILE A 257 12.39 -8.05 38.32
CA ILE A 257 12.40 -9.44 38.79
C ILE A 257 13.83 -10.01 38.88
N ALA A 258 14.84 -9.29 38.39
CA ALA A 258 16.26 -9.66 38.45
C ALA A 258 16.98 -8.90 39.57
#